data_AF-X1KP98-F1
#
_entry.id   AF-X1KP98-F1
#
_cell.length_a   1.000
_cell.length_b   1.000
_cell.length_c   1.000
_cell.angle_alpha   90.00
_cell.angle_beta   90.00
_cell.angle_gamma   90.00
#
_symmetry.space_group_name_H-M   'P 1'
#
loop_
_entity.id
_entity.type
_entity.pdbx_description
1 polymer ?
#
loop_
_entity_poly.entity_id
_entity_poly.type
_entity_poly.pdbx_seq_one_letter_code
_entity_poly.pdbx_strand_id
1 'polypeptide(L)' 'LGTFIGVLIIGVLRNGLVLLGISPFWQMLLVGLVIIGAVGIDMWTRRETT' A
#
# COMPACT_ATOMS: atom_id res chain seq x y z
N LEU A 1 -5.37 7.15 -14.02
CA LEU A 1 -5.06 7.91 -12.80
C LEU A 1 -4.90 7.02 -11.56
N GLY A 2 -5.76 6.01 -11.34
CA GLY A 2 -5.63 5.10 -10.18
C GLY A 2 -4.25 4.43 -10.01
N THR A 3 -3.63 3.92 -11.07
CA THR A 3 -2.28 3.32 -11.02
C THR A 3 -1.19 4.33 -10.64
N PHE A 4 -1.31 5.58 -11.10
CA PHE A 4 -0.36 6.64 -10.77
C PHE A 4 -0.40 6.98 -9.27
N ILE A 5 -1.61 7.05 -8.71
CA ILE A 5 -1.81 7.24 -7.27
C ILE A 5 -1.30 6.03 -6.48
N GLY A 6 -1.56 4.80 -6.95
CA GLY A 6 -1.08 3.58 -6.32
C GLY A 6 0.45 3.51 -6.25
N VAL A 7 1.14 3.85 -7.35
CA VAL A 7 2.62 3.87 -7.39
C VAL A 7 3.20 4.94 -6.45
N LEU A 8 2.57 6.12 -6.38
CA LEU A 8 2.99 7.18 -5.45
C LEU A 8 2.83 6.76 -3.98
N ILE A 9 1.73 6.10 -3.63
CA ILE A 9 1.50 5.60 -2.27
C ILE A 9 2.59 4.60 -1.87
N ILE A 10 2.93 3.65 -2.75
CA ILE A 10 3.97 2.64 -2.47
C ILE A 10 5.34 3.32 -2.26
N GLY A 11 5.67 4.31 -3.10
CA GLY A 11 6.93 5.07 -3.00
C GLY A 11 7.04 5.86 -1.70
N VAL A 12 5.95 6.54 -1.28
CA VAL A 12 5.91 7.29 -0.02
C VAL A 12 5.96 6.35 1.18
N LEU A 13 5.26 5.22 1.14
CA LEU A 13 5.24 4.26 2.24
C LEU A 13 6.64 3.68 2.50
N ARG A 14 7.34 3.26 1.44
CA ARG A 14 8.71 2.74 1.57
C ARG A 14 9.67 3.77 2.14
N ASN A 15 9.62 5.01 1.64
CA ASN A 15 10.49 6.07 2.15
C ASN A 15 10.12 6.50 3.58
N GLY A 16 8.83 6.60 3.90
CA GLY A 16 8.34 6.92 5.23
C GLY A 16 8.78 5.90 6.27
N LEU A 17 8.68 4.60 5.97
CA LEU A 17 9.13 3.55 6.88
C LEU A 17 10.66 3.56 7.09
N VAL A 18 11.44 3.90 6.06
CA VAL A 18 12.89 4.09 6.19
C VAL A 18 13.23 5.29 7.07
N LEU A 19 12.55 6.42 6.90
CA LEU A 19 12.75 7.62 7.70
C LEU A 19 12.35 7.43 9.17
N LEU A 20 11.37 6.57 9.44
CA LEU A 20 10.96 6.17 10.78
C LEU A 20 11.93 5.18 11.44
N GLY A 21 13.02 4.80 10.76
CA GLY A 21 14.03 3.88 11.31
C GLY A 21 13.52 2.44 11.47
N ILE A 22 12.42 2.08 10.80
CA ILE A 22 11.86 0.72 10.87
C ILE A 22 12.80 -0.24 10.13
N SER A 23 13.08 -1.41 10.71
CA SER A 23 13.99 -2.37 10.10
C SER A 23 13.46 -2.90 8.75
N PRO A 24 14.34 -3.25 7.79
CA PRO A 24 13.92 -3.75 6.48
C PRO A 24 13.03 -5.00 6.54
N PHE A 25 13.23 -5.84 7.56
CA PHE A 25 12.37 -7.00 7.83
C PHE A 25 10.91 -6.60 8.07
N TRP A 26 10.67 -5.60 8.93
CA TRP A 26 9.33 -5.07 9.19
C TRP A 26 8.78 -4.29 8.00
N GLN A 27 9.63 -3.60 7.23
CA GLN A 27 9.18 -2.90 6.02
C GLN A 27 8.56 -3.85 5.00
N MET A 28 9.16 -5.03 4.77
CA MET A 28 8.63 -6.01 3.82
C MET A 28 7.24 -6.50 4.24
N LEU A 29 7.04 -6.76 5.54
CA LEU A 29 5.74 -7.12 6.09
C LEU A 29 4.71 -6.00 5.96
N LEU A 30 5.07 -4.76 6.33
CA LEU A 30 4.16 -3.61 6.29
C LEU A 30 3.74 -3.26 4.85
N VAL A 31 4.67 -3.30 3.90
CA VAL A 31 4.36 -3.06 2.48
C VAL A 31 3.41 -4.14 1.96
N GLY A 32 3.67 -5.41 2.25
CA GLY A 32 2.78 -6.51 1.86
C GLY A 32 1.38 -6.39 2.48
N LEU A 33 1.30 -6.06 3.77
CA LEU A 33 0.04 -5.88 4.49
C LEU A 33 -0.79 -4.74 3.91
N VAL A 34 -0.14 -3.61 3.59
CA VAL A 34 -0.80 -2.46 2.95
C VAL A 34 -1.32 -2.80 1.56
N ILE A 35 -0.55 -3.53 0.75
CA ILE A 35 -1.00 -3.96 -0.59
C ILE A 35 -2.22 -4.87 -0.48
N ILE A 36 -2.18 -5.87 0.39
CA ILE A 36 -3.31 -6.79 0.60
C ILE A 36 -4.55 -6.02 1.08
N GLY A 37 -4.40 -5.11 2.05
CA GLY A 37 -5.48 -4.26 2.53
C GLY A 37 -6.05 -3.35 1.43
N ALA A 38 -5.17 -2.69 0.66
CA ALA A 38 -5.57 -1.82 -0.44
C ALA A 38 -6.33 -2.58 -1.53
N VAL A 39 -5.86 -3.77 -1.91
CA VAL A 39 -6.53 -4.62 -2.92
C VAL A 39 -7.84 -5.19 -2.38
N GLY A 40 -7.89 -5.61 -1.11
CA GLY A 40 -9.13 -6.10 -0.49
C GLY A 40 -10.22 -5.04 -0.45
N ILE A 41 -9.87 -3.80 -0.10
CA ILE A 41 -10.78 -2.65 -0.10
C ILE A 41 -11.18 -2.26 -1.53
N ASP A 42 -10.23 -2.25 -2.48
CA ASP A 42 -10.51 -1.98 -3.90
C ASP A 42 -11.47 -3.03 -4.49
N MET A 43 -11.25 -4.31 -4.19
CA MET A 43 -12.13 -5.41 -4.60
C MET A 43 -13.52 -5.32 -3.97
N TRP A 44 -13.63 -4.88 -2.73
CA TRP A 44 -14.92 -4.66 -2.06
C TRP A 44 -15.67 -3.48 -2.70
N THR A 45 -14.98 -2.35 -2.87
CA THR A 45 -15.56 -1.11 -3.40
C THR A 45 -16.06 -1.29 -4.84
N ARG A 46 -15.38 -2.11 -5.65
CA ARG A 46 -15.81 -2.41 -7.03
C ARG A 46 -17.11 -3.21 -7.13
N ARG A 47 -17.57 -3.85 -6.05
CA ARG A 47 -18.81 -4.66 -6.05
C ARG A 47 -20.09 -3.82 -5.99
N GLU A 48 -20.02 -2.55 -5.62
CA GLU A 48 -21.21 -1.69 -5.44
C GLU A 48 -21.62 -0.90 -6.69
N THR A 49 -21.01 -1.16 -7.85
CA THR A 49 -21.33 -0.48 -9.13
C THR A 49 -22.05 -1.34 -10.17
N THR A 50 -22.73 -2.42 -9.74
CA THR A 50 -23.73 -3.12 -10.55
C THR A 50 -25.06 -3.13 -9.83
#